data_AF-A0A067Q708-F1
#
_entry.id   AF-A0A067Q708-F1
#
_cell.length_a   1.000
_cell.length_b   1.000
_cell.length_c   1.000
_cell.angle_alpha   90.00
_cell.angle_beta   90.00
_cell.angle_gamma   90.00
#
_symmetry.space_group_name_H-M   'P 1'
#
loop_
_entity.id
_entity.type
_entity.pdbx_description
1 polymer ?
#
loop_
_entity_poly.entity_id
_entity_poly.type
_entity_poly.pdbx_seq_one_letter_code
_entity_poly.pdbx_strand_id
1 'polypeptide(L)'
;MARLEELFRAENIPFDRDGNRIRQVNTLLLFFSLQLIISLVRCFPHVVNIAVKHVLKELKTNPIEPIQEYADALSLDPIGGICTAVGALCKSGQRWRDLRDVIIEGNKSAEKTWPDKVDFIQPLQLLRDVDTQWSSTFQMMGRYLYLLPGIDLFCAHPRREELVEHRISETTHGVLQDIHQVLKVPHTTQELLSGDHSPTASRALLVYERLIVTWRRFQELIPELAHYIGVGIAKLEEYVMKGRHSRIYALAMCEYYVQ
;
A
#
# COMPACT_ATOMS: atom_id res chain seq x y z
N MET A 1 -33.01 -18.53 4.54
CA MET A 1 -32.49 -19.33 5.67
C MET A 1 -33.08 -20.73 5.73
N ALA A 2 -34.41 -20.94 5.77
CA ALA A 2 -35.00 -22.29 5.82
C ALA A 2 -34.58 -23.21 4.64
N ARG A 3 -34.58 -22.68 3.41
CA ARG A 3 -34.14 -23.41 2.20
C ARG A 3 -32.64 -23.77 2.20
N LEU A 4 -31.81 -22.97 2.88
CA LEU A 4 -30.36 -23.23 3.02
C LEU A 4 -30.10 -24.34 4.04
N GLU A 5 -30.85 -24.36 5.13
CA GLU A 5 -30.79 -25.44 6.13
C GLU A 5 -31.15 -26.80 5.53
N GLU A 6 -32.17 -26.87 4.67
CA GLU A 6 -32.52 -28.10 3.96
C GLU A 6 -31.39 -28.58 3.05
N LEU A 7 -30.75 -27.66 2.30
CA LEU A 7 -29.63 -27.99 1.43
C LEU A 7 -28.40 -28.49 2.22
N PHE A 8 -28.09 -27.87 3.36
CA PHE A 8 -26.96 -28.30 4.20
C PHE A 8 -27.21 -29.61 4.94
N ARG A 9 -28.44 -29.86 5.38
CA ARG A 9 -28.83 -31.15 5.96
C ARG A 9 -28.74 -32.28 4.93
N ALA A 10 -29.06 -32.01 3.66
CA ALA A 10 -28.94 -32.99 2.58
C ALA A 10 -27.48 -33.42 2.32
N GLU A 11 -26.53 -32.51 2.57
CA GLU A 11 -25.08 -32.74 2.45
C GLU A 11 -24.44 -33.25 3.76
N ASN A 12 -25.25 -33.58 4.78
CA ASN A 12 -24.80 -34.00 6.11
C ASN A 12 -23.91 -32.96 6.82
N ILE A 13 -24.10 -31.68 6.50
CA ILE A 13 -23.39 -30.55 7.10
C ILE A 13 -24.25 -30.00 8.25
N PRO A 14 -23.75 -29.99 9.51
CA PRO A 14 -24.51 -29.47 10.64
C PRO A 14 -24.69 -27.95 10.49
N PHE A 15 -25.93 -27.54 10.24
CA PHE A 15 -26.36 -26.14 10.13
C PHE A 15 -27.57 -25.91 11.04
N ASP A 16 -27.44 -24.99 12.00
CA ASP A 16 -28.53 -24.58 12.89
C ASP A 16 -28.94 -23.14 12.57
N ARG A 17 -30.21 -22.99 12.21
CA ARG A 17 -30.82 -21.69 11.87
C ARG A 17 -30.96 -20.77 13.08
N ASP A 18 -31.11 -21.32 14.29
CA ASP A 18 -31.40 -20.55 15.50
C ASP A 18 -30.11 -20.13 16.21
N GLY A 19 -29.02 -20.92 16.12
CA GLY A 19 -27.67 -20.51 16.51
C GLY A 19 -27.07 -19.36 15.68
N ASN A 20 -27.62 -19.08 14.49
CA ASN A 20 -27.16 -18.03 13.57
C ASN A 20 -28.13 -16.83 13.43
N ARG A 21 -29.07 -16.65 14.37
CA ARG A 21 -29.78 -15.37 14.52
C ARG A 21 -28.87 -14.29 15.12
N ILE A 22 -27.78 -13.94 14.45
CA ILE A 22 -27.00 -12.74 14.77
C ILE A 22 -27.63 -11.56 14.04
N ARG A 23 -28.79 -11.11 14.50
CA ARG A 23 -29.19 -9.70 14.39
C ARG A 23 -29.84 -9.26 15.70
N GLN A 24 -29.15 -8.32 16.35
CA GLN A 24 -29.46 -7.61 17.58
C GLN A 24 -29.26 -8.37 18.90
N VAL A 25 -28.00 -8.61 19.29
CA VAL A 25 -27.67 -8.91 20.70
C VAL A 25 -26.36 -8.21 21.10
N ASN A 26 -26.39 -7.57 22.27
CA ASN A 26 -25.44 -6.66 22.89
C ASN A 26 -23.93 -6.88 22.63
N THR A 27 -23.27 -5.73 22.47
CA THR A 27 -21.89 -5.40 22.02
C THR A 27 -20.71 -6.07 22.76
N LEU A 28 -20.91 -6.98 23.71
CA LEU A 28 -19.82 -7.49 24.57
C LEU A 28 -19.46 -8.97 24.36
N LEU A 29 -20.37 -9.81 23.84
CA LEU A 29 -20.09 -11.22 23.57
C LEU A 29 -19.53 -11.50 22.15
N LEU A 30 -19.70 -10.54 21.23
CA LEU A 30 -19.09 -10.59 19.90
C LEU A 30 -17.56 -10.44 19.97
N PHE A 31 -17.00 -9.74 20.95
CA PHE A 31 -15.54 -9.55 20.99
C PHE A 31 -14.77 -10.86 21.16
N PHE A 32 -15.26 -11.85 21.91
CA PHE A 32 -14.54 -13.12 22.09
C PHE A 32 -14.80 -14.13 20.97
N SER A 33 -15.98 -14.13 20.36
CA SER A 33 -16.35 -15.05 19.28
C SER A 33 -15.97 -14.53 17.87
N LEU A 34 -16.05 -13.21 17.62
CA LEU A 34 -15.43 -12.62 16.42
C LEU A 34 -13.91 -12.69 16.48
N GLN A 35 -13.25 -12.53 17.62
CA GLN A 35 -11.80 -12.69 17.70
C GLN A 35 -11.39 -14.14 17.33
N LEU A 36 -12.20 -15.14 17.71
CA LEU A 36 -11.97 -16.54 17.34
C LEU A 36 -12.22 -16.79 15.84
N ILE A 37 -13.26 -16.20 15.24
CA ILE A 37 -13.56 -16.36 13.79
C ILE A 37 -12.59 -15.53 12.91
N ILE A 38 -12.21 -14.32 13.35
CA ILE A 38 -11.18 -13.48 12.72
C ILE A 38 -9.80 -14.16 12.81
N SER A 39 -9.54 -14.95 13.86
CA SER A 39 -8.31 -15.76 13.94
C SER A 39 -8.28 -16.94 12.96
N LEU A 40 -9.44 -17.35 12.41
CA LEU A 40 -9.55 -18.44 11.44
C LEU A 40 -9.40 -17.96 9.98
N VAL A 41 -9.71 -16.68 9.69
CA VAL A 41 -9.58 -16.08 8.35
C VAL A 41 -8.90 -14.72 8.48
N ARG A 42 -7.65 -14.63 7.99
CA ARG A 42 -6.92 -13.35 7.98
C ARG A 42 -7.70 -12.32 7.16
N CYS A 43 -7.84 -11.11 7.70
CA CYS A 43 -8.57 -10.04 7.02
C CYS A 43 -7.83 -9.59 5.75
N PHE A 44 -8.59 -9.08 4.78
CA PHE A 44 -8.04 -8.66 3.49
C PHE A 44 -6.88 -7.65 3.61
N PRO A 45 -7.01 -6.54 4.36
CA PRO A 45 -5.93 -5.57 4.52
C PRO A 45 -4.67 -6.17 5.14
N HIS A 46 -4.82 -7.17 6.02
CA HIS A 46 -3.70 -7.84 6.64
C HIS A 46 -2.92 -8.72 5.66
N VAL A 47 -3.61 -9.45 4.78
CA VAL A 47 -2.96 -10.25 3.74
C VAL A 47 -2.24 -9.35 2.73
N VAL A 48 -2.87 -8.27 2.30
CA VAL A 48 -2.24 -7.27 1.42
C VAL A 48 -1.01 -6.66 2.09
N ASN A 49 -1.12 -6.26 3.36
CA ASN A 49 0.02 -5.76 4.12
C ASN A 49 1.19 -6.75 4.18
N ILE A 50 0.92 -8.05 4.36
CA ILE A 50 1.97 -9.06 4.32
C ILE A 50 2.61 -9.13 2.94
N ALA A 51 1.80 -9.23 1.88
CA ALA A 51 2.32 -9.31 0.51
C ALA A 51 3.21 -8.10 0.18
N VAL A 52 2.76 -6.88 0.48
CA VAL A 52 3.54 -5.66 0.24
C VAL A 52 4.81 -5.62 1.09
N LYS A 53 4.75 -5.99 2.37
CA LYS A 53 5.95 -6.05 3.21
C LYS A 53 6.97 -7.05 2.71
N HIS A 54 6.54 -8.17 2.12
CA HIS A 54 7.44 -9.10 1.47
C HIS A 54 8.14 -8.46 0.25
N VAL A 55 7.41 -7.72 -0.59
CA VAL A 55 8.00 -6.95 -1.71
C VAL A 55 9.04 -5.95 -1.19
N LEU A 56 8.67 -5.12 -0.21
CA LEU A 56 9.56 -4.09 0.36
C LEU A 56 10.80 -4.69 1.02
N LYS A 57 10.64 -5.82 1.72
CA LYS A 57 11.76 -6.53 2.33
C LYS A 57 12.69 -7.10 1.26
N GLU A 58 12.13 -7.67 0.20
CA GLU A 58 12.92 -8.25 -0.89
C GLU A 58 13.73 -7.18 -1.61
N LEU A 59 13.12 -6.02 -1.91
CA LEU A 59 13.79 -4.84 -2.49
C LEU A 59 15.00 -4.41 -1.66
N LYS A 60 14.88 -4.46 -0.34
CA LYS A 60 15.94 -4.09 0.59
C LYS A 60 17.04 -5.15 0.73
N THR A 61 16.68 -6.42 0.66
CA THR A 61 17.60 -7.52 1.04
C THR A 61 18.33 -8.10 -0.16
N ASN A 62 17.67 -8.16 -1.32
CA ASN A 62 18.16 -8.88 -2.49
C ASN A 62 18.03 -8.01 -3.76
N PRO A 63 18.79 -6.90 -3.89
CA PRO A 63 18.81 -6.13 -5.12
C PRO A 63 19.37 -6.99 -6.26
N ILE A 64 18.52 -7.35 -7.23
CA ILE A 64 18.88 -8.06 -8.46
C ILE A 64 19.37 -7.05 -9.51
N GLU A 65 20.28 -7.48 -10.37
CA GLU A 65 20.86 -6.73 -11.49
C GLU A 65 20.07 -6.94 -12.80
N PRO A 66 19.16 -6.03 -13.19
CA PRO A 66 18.68 -5.96 -14.56
C PRO A 66 19.50 -4.97 -15.40
N ILE A 67 19.95 -3.86 -14.79
CA ILE A 67 20.76 -2.76 -15.36
C ILE A 67 21.63 -2.18 -14.23
N GLN A 68 22.94 -2.00 -14.45
CA GLN A 68 23.90 -1.61 -13.40
C GLN A 68 23.43 -0.37 -12.60
N GLU A 69 23.05 0.71 -13.27
CA GLU A 69 22.65 1.96 -12.58
C GLU A 69 21.35 1.82 -11.78
N TYR A 70 20.38 1.04 -12.27
CA TYR A 70 19.12 0.79 -11.56
C TYR A 70 19.36 -0.10 -10.33
N ALA A 71 20.21 -1.11 -10.48
CA ALA A 71 20.61 -2.01 -9.40
C ALA A 71 21.41 -1.26 -8.33
N ASP A 72 22.35 -0.39 -8.74
CA ASP A 72 23.11 0.47 -7.84
C ASP A 72 22.16 1.39 -7.06
N ALA A 73 21.20 2.02 -7.73
CA ALA A 73 20.19 2.86 -7.08
C ALA A 73 19.29 2.09 -6.09
N LEU A 74 18.92 0.85 -6.40
CA LEU A 74 18.20 -0.04 -5.47
C LEU A 74 19.08 -0.45 -4.27
N SER A 75 20.36 -0.74 -4.52
CA SER A 75 21.31 -1.20 -3.49
C SER A 75 21.55 -0.16 -2.39
N LEU A 76 21.39 1.12 -2.73
CA LEU A 76 21.50 2.25 -1.82
C LEU A 76 20.28 2.45 -0.89
N ASP A 77 19.32 1.51 -0.87
CA ASP A 77 18.07 1.59 -0.10
C ASP A 77 17.34 2.93 -0.35
N PRO A 78 16.79 3.15 -1.56
CA PRO A 78 16.22 4.45 -1.94
C PRO A 78 15.04 4.83 -1.04
N ILE A 79 14.31 3.84 -0.50
CA ILE A 79 13.23 4.06 0.47
C ILE A 79 13.80 4.52 1.82
N GLY A 80 14.85 3.86 2.33
CA GLY A 80 15.56 4.30 3.52
C GLY A 80 16.16 5.71 3.39
N GLY A 81 16.67 6.04 2.19
CA GLY A 81 17.18 7.37 1.84
C GLY A 81 16.11 8.45 1.99
N ILE A 82 14.93 8.26 1.40
CA ILE A 82 13.83 9.23 1.54
C ILE A 82 13.29 9.31 2.98
N CYS A 83 13.24 8.21 3.74
CA CYS A 83 12.83 8.25 5.15
C CYS A 83 13.79 9.13 5.96
N THR A 84 15.08 9.01 5.70
CA THR A 84 16.12 9.82 6.34
C THR A 84 16.00 11.29 5.94
N ALA A 85 15.82 11.58 4.65
CA ALA A 85 15.61 12.92 4.12
C ALA A 85 14.37 13.59 4.75
N VAL A 86 13.23 12.89 4.77
CA VAL A 86 12.00 13.36 5.42
C VAL A 86 12.23 13.63 6.90
N GLY A 87 12.94 12.74 7.60
CA GLY A 87 13.32 12.91 9.00
C GLY A 87 14.14 14.18 9.23
N ALA A 88 15.13 14.45 8.38
CA ALA A 88 15.99 15.62 8.46
C ALA A 88 15.27 16.93 8.13
N LEU A 89 14.43 16.93 7.08
CA LEU A 89 13.59 18.06 6.67
C LEU A 89 12.53 18.38 7.74
N CYS A 90 12.00 17.36 8.42
CA CYS A 90 11.02 17.51 9.48
C CYS A 90 11.64 17.54 10.90
N LYS A 91 12.97 17.69 11.03
CA LYS A 91 13.67 17.62 12.32
C LYS A 91 13.28 18.74 13.27
N SER A 92 12.96 19.92 12.74
CA SER A 92 12.49 21.05 13.54
C SER A 92 11.25 21.70 12.94
N GLY A 93 10.44 22.31 13.81
CA GLY A 93 9.29 23.13 13.42
C GLY A 93 9.64 24.28 12.47
N GLN A 94 10.90 24.72 12.48
CA GLN A 94 11.38 25.78 11.59
C GLN A 94 11.65 25.24 10.19
N ARG A 95 12.32 24.09 10.07
CA ARG A 95 12.72 23.55 8.77
C ARG A 95 11.53 23.27 7.85
N TRP A 96 10.43 22.74 8.39
CA TRP A 96 9.24 22.51 7.56
C TRP A 96 8.54 23.82 7.16
N ARG A 97 8.57 24.86 8.02
CA ARG A 97 8.02 26.18 7.68
C ARG A 97 8.84 26.81 6.57
N ASP A 98 10.15 26.77 6.69
CA ASP A 98 11.05 27.28 5.66
C ASP A 98 10.84 26.55 4.32
N LEU A 99 10.68 25.22 4.32
CA LEU A 99 10.39 24.46 3.10
C LEU A 99 9.05 24.88 2.48
N ARG A 100 8.02 25.06 3.32
CA ARG A 100 6.73 25.58 2.87
C ARG A 100 6.87 26.99 2.29
N ASP A 101 7.67 27.85 2.91
CA ASP A 101 7.88 29.22 2.46
C ASP A 101 8.60 29.24 1.11
N VAL A 102 9.62 28.39 0.92
CA VAL A 102 10.28 28.19 -0.39
C VAL A 102 9.28 27.77 -1.47
N ILE A 103 8.33 26.87 -1.16
CA ILE A 103 7.28 26.47 -2.10
C ILE A 103 6.33 27.63 -2.41
N ILE A 104 5.92 28.38 -1.39
CA ILE A 104 5.01 29.53 -1.55
C ILE A 104 5.67 30.63 -2.39
N GLU A 105 6.94 30.91 -2.13
CA GLU A 105 7.73 31.89 -2.88
C GLU A 105 7.96 31.43 -4.32
N GLY A 106 8.34 30.16 -4.54
CA GLY A 106 8.50 29.61 -5.88
C GLY A 106 7.20 29.62 -6.70
N ASN A 107 6.04 29.39 -6.07
CA ASN A 107 4.73 29.51 -6.74
C ASN A 107 4.35 30.95 -7.11
N LYS A 108 4.88 31.95 -6.40
CA LYS A 108 4.63 33.37 -6.67
C LYS A 108 5.60 33.95 -7.68
N SER A 109 6.74 33.28 -7.89
CA SER A 109 7.77 33.73 -8.80
C SER A 109 7.22 33.78 -10.23
N ALA A 110 7.50 34.89 -10.93
CA ALA A 110 7.19 35.02 -12.36
C ALA A 110 8.22 34.27 -13.24
N GLU A 111 9.35 33.88 -12.66
CA GLU A 111 10.34 33.02 -13.30
C GLU A 111 9.86 31.55 -13.22
N LYS A 112 10.24 30.73 -14.20
CA LYS A 112 10.01 29.28 -14.18
C LYS A 112 10.85 28.62 -13.08
N THR A 113 10.48 28.83 -11.82
CA THR A 113 11.15 28.28 -10.64
C THR A 113 10.98 26.76 -10.57
N TRP A 114 9.91 26.24 -11.18
CA TRP A 114 9.62 24.83 -11.27
C TRP A 114 10.02 24.25 -12.64
N PRO A 115 10.25 22.92 -12.74
CA PRO A 115 10.46 22.26 -14.03
C PRO A 115 9.33 22.55 -15.02
N ASP A 116 9.61 22.51 -16.33
CA ASP A 116 8.72 22.93 -17.44
C ASP A 116 7.30 22.33 -17.48
N LYS A 117 6.99 21.34 -16.63
CA LYS A 117 5.70 20.65 -16.54
C LYS A 117 4.91 20.94 -15.25
N VAL A 118 5.42 21.82 -14.39
CA VAL A 118 4.85 22.09 -13.05
C VAL A 118 4.65 23.58 -12.88
N ASP A 119 3.43 24.07 -13.07
CA ASP A 119 3.15 25.51 -12.88
C ASP A 119 2.89 25.86 -11.40
N PHE A 120 2.45 24.88 -10.61
CA PHE A 120 2.04 25.10 -9.23
C PHE A 120 2.23 23.83 -8.37
N ILE A 121 2.79 24.02 -7.17
CA ILE A 121 2.94 22.95 -6.17
C ILE A 121 2.16 23.34 -4.93
N GLN A 122 1.17 22.54 -4.52
CA GLN A 122 0.45 22.81 -3.28
C GLN A 122 1.42 22.67 -2.08
N PRO A 123 1.46 23.64 -1.14
CA PRO A 123 2.39 23.65 0.00
C PRO A 123 1.95 22.67 1.10
N LEU A 124 2.03 21.39 0.75
CA LEU A 124 1.66 20.25 1.55
C LEU A 124 2.76 19.91 2.56
N GLN A 125 2.38 19.34 3.71
CA GLN A 125 3.35 18.85 4.69
C GLN A 125 3.91 17.49 4.25
N LEU A 126 5.21 17.26 4.47
CA LEU A 126 5.79 15.92 4.33
C LEU A 126 5.17 14.96 5.35
N LEU A 127 4.92 13.72 4.92
CA LEU A 127 4.41 12.65 5.77
C LEU A 127 5.59 11.83 6.27
N ARG A 128 5.55 11.35 7.53
CA ARG A 128 6.55 10.43 8.06
C ARG A 128 6.09 8.99 7.86
N ASP A 129 7.05 8.11 7.63
CA ASP A 129 6.81 6.67 7.56
C ASP A 129 6.47 6.08 8.93
N VAL A 130 5.71 4.99 8.93
CA VAL A 130 5.42 4.16 10.08
C VAL A 130 5.73 2.71 9.69
N ASP A 131 6.84 2.18 10.20
CA ASP A 131 7.41 0.86 9.84
C ASP A 131 6.40 -0.31 9.87
N THR A 132 5.39 -0.20 10.73
CA THR A 132 4.39 -1.26 10.89
C THR A 132 3.35 -1.28 9.76
N GLN A 133 3.22 -0.23 8.96
CA GLN A 133 2.16 -0.06 7.97
C GLN A 133 2.68 0.37 6.60
N TRP A 134 2.62 -0.54 5.63
CA TRP A 134 3.10 -0.29 4.26
C TRP A 134 2.44 0.91 3.57
N SER A 135 1.17 1.21 3.91
CA SER A 135 0.45 2.32 3.29
C SER A 135 1.00 3.68 3.73
N SER A 136 1.65 3.76 4.90
CA SER A 136 2.34 4.98 5.33
C SER A 136 3.58 5.23 4.48
N THR A 137 4.33 4.18 4.14
CA THR A 137 5.47 4.24 3.21
C THR A 137 5.02 4.72 1.83
N PHE A 138 3.92 4.15 1.31
CA PHE A 138 3.33 4.60 0.03
C PHE A 138 2.93 6.08 0.06
N GLN A 139 2.24 6.53 1.11
CA GLN A 139 1.81 7.93 1.25
C GLN A 139 2.99 8.89 1.41
N MET A 140 3.99 8.51 2.19
CA MET A 140 5.24 9.28 2.34
C MET A 140 5.93 9.41 0.99
N MET A 141 6.14 8.31 0.26
CA MET A 141 6.77 8.32 -1.06
C MET A 141 6.02 9.25 -2.02
N GLY A 142 4.69 9.10 -2.13
CA GLY A 142 3.89 9.93 -3.01
C GLY A 142 3.98 11.41 -2.66
N ARG A 143 3.99 11.75 -1.36
CA ARG A 143 4.14 13.14 -0.89
C ARG A 143 5.55 13.67 -1.17
N TYR A 144 6.59 12.86 -0.97
CA TYR A 144 7.97 13.24 -1.21
C TYR A 144 8.21 13.51 -2.71
N LEU A 145 7.82 12.57 -3.57
CA LEU A 145 7.94 12.69 -5.03
C LEU A 145 7.19 13.91 -5.57
N TYR A 146 5.99 14.20 -5.04
CA TYR A 146 5.21 15.38 -5.43
C TYR A 146 5.91 16.70 -5.06
N LEU A 147 6.56 16.75 -3.89
CA LEU A 147 7.22 17.96 -3.38
C LEU A 147 8.68 18.07 -3.81
N LEU A 148 9.21 17.09 -4.56
CA LEU A 148 10.63 17.00 -4.91
C LEU A 148 11.21 18.29 -5.51
N PRO A 149 10.54 19.00 -6.45
CA PRO A 149 11.08 20.26 -6.96
C PRO A 149 11.31 21.33 -5.88
N GLY A 150 10.38 21.43 -4.92
CA GLY A 150 10.51 22.33 -3.78
C GLY A 150 11.60 21.88 -2.80
N ILE A 151 11.74 20.57 -2.60
CA ILE A 151 12.80 19.98 -1.77
C ILE A 151 14.17 20.23 -2.39
N ASP A 152 14.33 20.04 -3.70
CA ASP A 152 15.58 20.29 -4.42
C ASP A 152 16.01 21.75 -4.30
N LEU A 153 15.09 22.69 -4.54
CA LEU A 153 15.35 24.11 -4.38
C LEU A 153 15.73 24.47 -2.94
N PHE A 154 15.03 23.89 -1.97
CA PHE A 154 15.31 24.09 -0.55
C PHE A 154 16.69 23.58 -0.16
N CYS A 155 17.06 22.36 -0.59
CA CYS A 155 18.36 21.76 -0.30
C CYS A 155 19.51 22.42 -1.06
N ALA A 156 19.25 23.05 -2.21
CA ALA A 156 20.26 23.78 -2.98
C ALA A 156 20.68 25.12 -2.33
N HIS A 157 19.99 25.61 -1.31
CA HIS A 157 20.32 26.89 -0.68
C HIS A 157 21.68 26.80 0.05
N PRO A 158 22.64 27.73 -0.18
CA PRO A 158 23.98 27.72 0.46
C PRO A 158 24.01 27.73 1.99
N ARG A 159 22.90 28.06 2.67
CA ARG A 159 22.80 28.06 4.14
C ARG A 159 22.43 26.68 4.70
N ARG A 160 22.28 25.68 3.83
CA ARG A 160 21.76 24.34 4.15
C ARG A 160 22.64 23.25 3.52
N GLU A 161 23.96 23.44 3.55
CA GLU A 161 24.92 22.47 3.04
C GLU A 161 24.73 21.09 3.66
N GLU A 162 24.25 21.01 4.91
CA GLU A 162 23.95 19.76 5.60
C GLU A 162 22.79 18.97 4.99
N LEU A 163 22.00 19.57 4.10
CA LEU A 163 20.85 18.93 3.45
C LEU A 163 21.13 18.50 2.02
N VAL A 164 22.31 18.86 1.47
CA VAL A 164 22.71 18.49 0.11
C VAL A 164 22.80 16.96 -0.04
N GLU A 165 23.21 16.26 1.02
CA GLU A 165 23.26 14.80 1.08
C GLU A 165 21.89 14.11 0.91
N HIS A 166 20.79 14.84 1.09
CA HIS A 166 19.43 14.32 0.94
C HIS A 166 18.85 14.52 -0.47
N ARG A 167 19.60 15.13 -1.39
CA ARG A 167 19.21 15.20 -2.79
C ARG A 167 19.34 13.81 -3.42
N ILE A 168 18.36 13.47 -4.26
CA ILE A 168 18.36 12.20 -4.97
C ILE A 168 18.79 12.41 -6.42
N SER A 169 19.44 11.40 -6.99
CA SER A 169 19.78 11.39 -8.42
C SER A 169 18.53 11.19 -9.27
N GLU A 170 18.62 11.49 -10.57
CA GLU A 170 17.54 11.23 -11.52
C GLU A 170 17.22 9.73 -11.62
N THR A 171 18.24 8.87 -11.57
CA THR A 171 18.08 7.40 -11.54
C THR A 171 17.34 6.95 -10.29
N THR A 172 17.73 7.43 -9.10
CA THR A 172 17.04 7.13 -7.84
C THR A 172 15.59 7.62 -7.87
N HIS A 173 15.35 8.80 -8.47
CA HIS A 173 14.00 9.31 -8.67
C HIS A 173 13.16 8.38 -9.55
N GLY A 174 13.69 7.90 -10.67
CA GLY A 174 13.01 6.92 -11.54
C GLY A 174 12.65 5.63 -10.79
N VAL A 175 13.63 5.04 -10.08
CA VAL A 175 13.41 3.83 -9.26
C VAL A 175 12.32 4.04 -8.21
N LEU A 176 12.31 5.19 -7.53
CA LEU A 176 11.28 5.52 -6.54
C LEU A 176 9.89 5.69 -7.18
N GLN A 177 9.82 6.26 -8.38
CA GLN A 177 8.56 6.36 -9.13
C GLN A 177 8.01 4.97 -9.47
N ASP A 178 8.87 4.06 -9.96
CA ASP A 178 8.47 2.70 -10.32
C ASP A 178 7.97 1.92 -9.10
N ILE A 179 8.70 1.97 -7.99
CA ILE A 179 8.27 1.37 -6.72
C ILE A 179 6.93 1.96 -6.28
N HIS A 180 6.77 3.29 -6.35
CA HIS A 180 5.52 3.95 -5.96
C HIS A 180 4.34 3.51 -6.85
N GLN A 181 4.53 3.29 -8.16
CA GLN A 181 3.48 2.76 -9.04
C GLN A 181 3.10 1.32 -8.66
N VAL A 182 4.08 0.47 -8.32
CA VAL A 182 3.81 -0.89 -7.86
C VAL A 182 2.99 -0.90 -6.56
N LEU A 183 3.31 -0.01 -5.62
CA LEU A 183 2.60 0.15 -4.35
C LEU A 183 1.22 0.82 -4.49
N LYS A 184 0.98 1.58 -5.56
CA LYS A 184 -0.32 2.17 -5.85
C LYS A 184 -1.39 1.12 -6.12
N VAL A 185 -1.01 -0.02 -6.70
CA VAL A 185 -1.93 -1.12 -7.02
C VAL A 185 -2.61 -1.68 -5.75
N PRO A 186 -1.88 -2.18 -4.72
CA PRO A 186 -2.51 -2.66 -3.49
C PRO A 186 -3.24 -1.53 -2.75
N HIS A 187 -2.81 -0.27 -2.88
CA HIS A 187 -3.50 0.87 -2.25
C HIS A 187 -4.88 1.09 -2.83
N THR A 188 -4.96 1.23 -4.15
CA THR A 188 -6.24 1.39 -4.85
C THR A 188 -7.17 0.19 -4.61
N THR A 189 -6.59 -1.00 -4.55
CA THR A 189 -7.31 -2.25 -4.29
C THR A 189 -7.87 -2.31 -2.86
N GLN A 190 -7.09 -1.87 -1.86
CA GLN A 190 -7.52 -1.83 -0.48
C GLN A 190 -8.61 -0.76 -0.27
N GLU A 191 -8.44 0.43 -0.84
CA GLU A 191 -9.44 1.51 -0.77
C GLU A 191 -10.79 1.09 -1.36
N LEU A 192 -10.77 0.34 -2.48
CA LEU A 192 -11.98 -0.21 -3.09
C LEU A 192 -12.80 -1.06 -2.11
N LEU A 193 -12.15 -1.88 -1.29
CA LEU A 193 -12.82 -2.75 -0.32
C LEU A 193 -13.11 -2.08 1.03
N SER A 194 -12.30 -1.09 1.41
CA SER A 194 -12.47 -0.33 2.65
C SER A 194 -13.63 0.67 2.57
N GLY A 195 -13.97 1.16 1.37
CA GLY A 195 -15.11 2.05 1.15
C GLY A 195 -16.47 1.36 1.08
N ASP A 196 -16.50 0.02 0.99
CA ASP A 196 -17.74 -0.73 0.88
C ASP A 196 -18.38 -1.02 2.25
N HIS A 197 -19.61 -0.55 2.46
CA HIS A 197 -20.45 -0.93 3.61
C HIS A 197 -21.04 -2.35 3.50
N SER A 198 -20.64 -3.12 2.49
CA SER A 198 -21.16 -4.47 2.17
C SER A 198 -20.23 -5.59 2.67
N PRO A 199 -20.70 -6.84 2.80
CA PRO A 199 -19.90 -7.95 3.31
C PRO A 199 -18.63 -8.19 2.48
N THR A 200 -17.49 -7.68 2.98
CA THR A 200 -16.18 -7.68 2.31
C THR A 200 -15.65 -9.09 2.03
N ALA A 201 -16.10 -10.08 2.80
CA ALA A 201 -15.67 -11.48 2.65
C ALA A 201 -16.05 -12.08 1.29
N SER A 202 -17.26 -11.81 0.79
CA SER A 202 -17.74 -12.34 -0.50
C SER A 202 -16.91 -11.83 -1.70
N ARG A 203 -16.33 -10.63 -1.58
CA ARG A 203 -15.56 -9.94 -2.63
C ARG A 203 -14.05 -10.08 -2.48
N ALA A 204 -13.55 -10.47 -1.30
CA ALA A 204 -12.12 -10.50 -1.03
C ALA A 204 -11.33 -11.41 -1.99
N LEU A 205 -11.85 -12.61 -2.34
CA LEU A 205 -11.20 -13.51 -3.30
C LEU A 205 -11.10 -12.89 -4.69
N LEU A 206 -12.19 -12.31 -5.19
CA LEU A 206 -12.21 -11.63 -6.49
C LEU A 206 -11.22 -10.47 -6.54
N VAL A 207 -11.10 -9.74 -5.43
CA VAL A 207 -10.19 -8.60 -5.34
C VAL A 207 -8.73 -9.04 -5.23
N TYR A 208 -8.42 -10.13 -4.53
CA TYR A 208 -7.07 -10.71 -4.58
C TYR A 208 -6.70 -11.14 -6.00
N GLU A 209 -7.59 -11.81 -6.71
CA GLU A 209 -7.33 -12.25 -8.09
C GLU A 209 -7.09 -11.06 -9.01
N ARG A 210 -7.88 -9.98 -8.86
CA ARG A 210 -7.68 -8.74 -9.62
C ARG A 210 -6.34 -8.06 -9.28
N LEU A 211 -5.95 -8.06 -8.01
CA LEU A 211 -4.64 -7.56 -7.57
C LEU A 211 -3.51 -8.35 -8.22
N ILE A 212 -3.58 -9.68 -8.18
CA ILE A 212 -2.58 -10.57 -8.80
C ILE A 212 -2.46 -10.31 -10.31
N VAL A 213 -3.58 -10.25 -11.02
CA VAL A 213 -3.59 -9.96 -12.47
C VAL A 213 -2.95 -8.61 -12.77
N THR A 214 -3.26 -7.60 -11.96
CA THR A 214 -2.70 -6.26 -12.15
C THR A 214 -1.20 -6.25 -11.88
N TRP A 215 -0.74 -6.90 -10.81
CA TRP A 215 0.68 -7.04 -10.52
C TRP A 215 1.45 -7.84 -11.58
N ARG A 216 0.86 -8.90 -12.15
CA ARG A 216 1.47 -9.62 -13.29
C ARG A 216 1.69 -8.71 -14.50
N ARG A 217 0.74 -7.82 -14.82
CA ARG A 217 0.95 -6.80 -15.87
C ARG A 217 2.08 -5.84 -15.51
N PHE A 218 2.22 -5.47 -14.25
CA PHE A 218 3.35 -4.65 -13.79
C PHE A 218 4.70 -5.37 -13.91
N GLN A 219 4.76 -6.71 -13.80
CA GLN A 219 5.99 -7.46 -14.09
C GLN A 219 6.41 -7.34 -15.56
N GLU A 220 5.44 -7.17 -16.48
CA GLU A 220 5.71 -6.95 -17.91
C GLU A 220 6.10 -5.49 -18.18
N LEU A 221 5.47 -4.54 -17.49
CA LEU A 221 5.70 -3.11 -17.67
C LEU A 221 7.00 -2.60 -17.03
N ILE A 222 7.41 -3.23 -15.91
CA ILE A 222 8.61 -2.88 -15.15
C ILE A 222 9.39 -4.17 -14.88
N PRO A 223 10.08 -4.73 -15.89
CA PRO A 223 10.84 -5.97 -15.76
C PRO A 223 11.86 -5.95 -14.63
N GLU A 224 12.43 -4.77 -14.33
CA GLU A 224 13.38 -4.54 -13.25
C GLU A 224 12.78 -4.86 -11.88
N LEU A 225 11.47 -4.65 -11.72
CA LEU A 225 10.74 -4.95 -10.49
C LEU A 225 10.04 -6.31 -10.51
N ALA A 226 10.13 -7.06 -11.62
CA ALA A 226 9.33 -8.26 -11.84
C ALA A 226 9.55 -9.33 -10.77
N HIS A 227 10.80 -9.58 -10.37
CA HIS A 227 11.13 -10.54 -9.31
C HIS A 227 10.45 -10.18 -7.98
N TYR A 228 10.61 -8.92 -7.54
CA TYR A 228 10.05 -8.47 -6.25
C TYR A 228 8.53 -8.51 -6.25
N ILE A 229 7.89 -8.07 -7.34
CA ILE A 229 6.44 -8.18 -7.52
C ILE A 229 6.01 -9.66 -7.43
N GLY A 230 6.79 -10.56 -8.05
CA GLY A 230 6.56 -12.01 -8.00
C GLY A 230 6.53 -12.56 -6.57
N VAL A 231 7.42 -12.10 -5.69
CA VAL A 231 7.41 -12.47 -4.26
C VAL A 231 6.09 -12.06 -3.59
N GLY A 232 5.58 -10.86 -3.90
CA GLY A 232 4.28 -10.40 -3.42
C GLY A 232 3.11 -11.24 -3.97
N ILE A 233 3.12 -11.55 -5.26
CA ILE A 233 2.11 -12.38 -5.93
C ILE A 233 2.05 -13.77 -5.29
N ALA A 234 3.20 -14.43 -5.12
CA ALA A 234 3.26 -15.77 -4.52
C ALA A 234 2.60 -15.79 -3.14
N LYS A 235 2.76 -14.70 -2.37
CA LYS A 235 2.12 -14.58 -1.06
C LYS A 235 0.60 -14.43 -1.16
N LEU A 236 0.10 -13.65 -2.12
CA LEU A 236 -1.34 -13.52 -2.37
C LEU A 236 -1.96 -14.84 -2.84
N GLU A 237 -1.28 -15.57 -3.72
CA GLU A 237 -1.73 -16.88 -4.23
C GLU A 237 -1.86 -17.91 -3.11
N GLU A 238 -0.91 -17.95 -2.17
CA GLU A 238 -1.01 -18.79 -0.97
C GLU A 238 -2.33 -18.54 -0.22
N TYR A 239 -2.73 -17.27 -0.07
CA TYR A 239 -3.98 -16.90 0.60
C TYR A 239 -5.23 -17.15 -0.23
N VAL A 240 -5.19 -16.92 -1.54
CA VAL A 240 -6.29 -17.27 -2.44
C VAL A 240 -6.56 -18.77 -2.36
N MET A 241 -5.50 -19.59 -2.41
CA MET A 241 -5.62 -21.04 -2.29
C MET A 241 -6.21 -21.45 -0.94
N LYS A 242 -5.72 -20.90 0.17
CA LYS A 242 -6.30 -21.17 1.50
C LYS A 242 -7.76 -20.70 1.60
N GLY A 243 -8.08 -19.54 1.02
CA GLY A 243 -9.42 -18.97 1.02
C GLY A 243 -10.43 -19.82 0.24
N ARG A 244 -10.03 -20.36 -0.92
CA ARG A 244 -10.87 -21.26 -1.73
C ARG A 244 -11.25 -22.57 -1.01
N HIS A 245 -10.41 -23.05 -0.10
CA HIS A 245 -10.71 -24.24 0.72
C HIS A 245 -11.51 -23.91 1.99
N SER A 246 -11.72 -22.63 2.29
CA SER A 246 -12.46 -22.20 3.48
C SER A 246 -13.95 -22.11 3.18
N ARG A 247 -14.74 -22.84 3.97
CA ARG A 247 -16.22 -22.80 3.91
C ARG A 247 -16.78 -21.40 4.17
N ILE A 248 -16.05 -20.54 4.88
CA ILE A 248 -16.47 -19.18 5.20
C ILE A 248 -16.60 -18.32 3.93
N TYR A 249 -15.65 -18.43 3.00
CA TYR A 249 -15.72 -17.70 1.74
C TYR A 249 -16.83 -18.25 0.83
N ALA A 250 -17.02 -19.57 0.78
CA ALA A 250 -18.10 -20.20 0.04
C ALA A 250 -19.49 -19.75 0.55
N LEU A 251 -19.69 -19.75 1.87
CA LEU A 251 -20.92 -19.27 2.50
C LEU A 251 -21.16 -17.78 2.21
N ALA A 252 -20.13 -16.94 2.37
CA ALA A 252 -20.24 -15.51 2.11
C ALA A 252 -20.61 -15.20 0.64
N MET A 253 -20.07 -15.97 -0.31
CA MET A 253 -20.43 -15.81 -1.72
C MET A 253 -21.88 -16.25 -1.99
N CYS A 254 -22.33 -17.38 -1.42
CA CYS A 254 -23.71 -17.84 -1.57
C CYS A 254 -24.74 -16.87 -0.99
N GLU A 255 -24.46 -16.24 0.16
CA GLU A 255 -25.38 -15.25 0.75
C GLU A 255 -25.51 -13.97 -0.06
N TYR A 256 -24.45 -13.56 -0.78
CA TYR A 256 -24.49 -12.38 -1.65
C TYR A 256 -25.42 -12.57 -2.85
N TYR A 257 -25.49 -13.78 -3.42
CA TYR A 257 -26.36 -14.09 -4.57
C TYR A 257 -27.84 -14.26 -4.22
N VAL A 258 -28.19 -14.28 -2.93
CA VAL A 258 -29.56 -14.49 -2.45
C VAL A 258 -30.24 -13.17 -2.00
N GLN A 259 -29.50 -12.05 -1.96
CA GLN A 259 -30.02 -10.71 -1.73
C GLN A 259 -30.42 -10.02 -3.03
#